data_AF-A0A5R9PD34-F1
#
_entry.id   AF-A0A5R9PD34-F1
#
_cell.length_a   1.000
_cell.length_b   1.000
_cell.length_c   1.000
_cell.angle_alpha   90.00
_cell.angle_beta   90.00
_cell.angle_gamma   90.00
#
_symmetry.space_group_name_H-M   'P 1'
#
loop_
_entity.id
_entity.type
_entity.pdbx_description
1 polymer ?
#
loop_
_entity_poly.entity_id
_entity_poly.type
_entity_poly.pdbx_seq_one_letter_code
_entity_poly.pdbx_strand_id
1 'polypeptide(L)'
;MVVASLPLLACSQPPAPPAPPSPPATPTADSANKGFIARQVDRALDDARKELHEGNLSINGDININVNGKQFGKSDSQLPKAEISPQGDLLVEGKPVQTTAAQRQQLLTYRNQVLGIADAGMAIGSQGADLAGKALGGVFGVIFGGDQAEKEFEARMEAEGKKIEAEALKLCTQLPPLLASQQALAASLPAFKPYATMTKEDIDDCSKDTKSKHITVTSN
;
A
#
# COMPACT_ATOMS: atom_id res chain seq x y z
N MET A 1 -32.41 86.82 -17.25
CA MET A 1 -31.29 86.48 -16.36
C MET A 1 -31.46 85.02 -15.96
N VAL A 2 -30.45 84.20 -16.22
CA VAL A 2 -30.36 82.76 -15.94
C VAL A 2 -30.34 82.51 -14.42
N VAL A 3 -31.04 81.49 -13.91
CA VAL A 3 -30.50 80.48 -12.97
C VAL A 3 -31.31 79.18 -13.11
N ALA A 4 -30.60 78.09 -13.41
CA ALA A 4 -31.06 76.71 -13.42
C ALA A 4 -30.91 76.07 -12.04
N SER A 5 -31.77 75.10 -11.68
CA SER A 5 -31.51 74.12 -10.60
C SER A 5 -32.41 72.89 -10.79
N LEU A 6 -31.81 71.75 -11.16
CA LEU A 6 -32.42 70.41 -11.12
C LEU A 6 -32.16 69.77 -9.73
N PRO A 7 -33.13 69.07 -9.12
CA PRO A 7 -32.85 68.14 -8.03
C PRO A 7 -32.60 66.72 -8.55
N LEU A 8 -31.62 66.07 -7.92
CA LEU A 8 -31.14 64.71 -8.16
C LEU A 8 -32.16 63.62 -7.77
N LEU A 9 -32.14 62.51 -8.51
CA LEU A 9 -32.76 61.23 -8.15
C LEU A 9 -32.11 60.62 -6.90
N ALA A 10 -32.91 60.07 -6.00
CA ALA A 10 -32.50 59.02 -5.06
C ALA A 10 -33.67 58.05 -4.83
N CYS A 11 -33.70 56.95 -5.60
CA CYS A 11 -34.57 55.81 -5.34
C CYS A 11 -33.85 54.86 -4.36
N SER A 12 -34.36 54.74 -3.14
CA SER A 12 -33.93 53.77 -2.13
C SER A 12 -34.60 52.41 -2.39
N GLN A 13 -33.83 51.41 -2.81
CA GLN A 13 -34.29 50.04 -3.00
C GLN A 13 -33.93 49.19 -1.77
N PRO A 14 -34.88 48.48 -1.14
CA PRO A 14 -34.57 47.61 0.00
C PRO A 14 -33.72 46.41 -0.43
N PRO A 15 -32.86 45.88 0.46
CA PRO A 15 -31.99 44.75 0.15
C PRO A 15 -32.82 43.50 -0.18
N ALA A 16 -32.43 42.81 -1.26
CA ALA A 16 -33.05 41.55 -1.66
C ALA A 16 -32.83 40.47 -0.60
N PRO A 17 -33.81 39.57 -0.36
CA PRO A 17 -33.66 38.46 0.56
C PRO A 17 -32.55 37.50 0.09
N PRO A 18 -31.85 36.82 1.03
CA PRO A 18 -30.80 35.87 0.68
C PRO A 18 -31.35 34.73 -0.17
N ALA A 19 -30.62 34.38 -1.23
CA ALA A 19 -30.98 33.27 -2.11
C ALA A 19 -31.03 31.95 -1.33
N PRO A 20 -31.98 31.05 -1.64
CA PRO A 20 -32.03 29.73 -1.02
C PRO A 20 -30.75 28.93 -1.34
N PRO A 21 -30.31 28.05 -0.43
CA PRO A 21 -29.11 27.24 -0.66
C PRO A 21 -29.27 26.38 -1.91
N SER A 22 -28.24 26.38 -2.76
CA SER A 22 -28.20 25.56 -3.97
C SER A 22 -28.41 24.08 -3.60
N PRO A 23 -29.26 23.33 -4.33
CA PRO A 23 -29.40 21.90 -4.11
C PRO A 23 -28.05 21.19 -4.30
N PRO A 24 -27.77 20.10 -3.57
CA PRO A 24 -26.53 19.37 -3.70
C PRO A 24 -26.34 18.93 -5.15
N ALA A 25 -25.17 19.20 -5.71
CA ALA A 25 -24.84 18.80 -7.07
C ALA A 25 -25.04 17.29 -7.22
N THR A 26 -25.88 16.88 -8.18
CA THR A 26 -26.04 15.49 -8.58
C THR A 26 -24.66 14.92 -8.93
N PRO A 27 -24.29 13.73 -8.41
CA PRO A 27 -23.01 13.14 -8.73
C PRO A 27 -22.94 12.92 -10.25
N THR A 28 -21.98 13.58 -10.89
CA THR A 28 -21.69 13.39 -12.31
C THR A 28 -21.28 11.95 -12.57
N ALA A 29 -21.55 11.44 -13.77
CA ALA A 29 -21.25 10.05 -14.17
C ALA A 29 -19.77 9.66 -13.92
N ASP A 30 -18.84 10.63 -13.98
CA ASP A 30 -17.42 10.43 -13.63
C ASP A 30 -17.19 10.08 -12.15
N SER A 31 -17.97 10.65 -11.23
CA SER A 31 -17.88 10.31 -9.79
C SER A 31 -18.42 8.91 -9.52
N ALA A 32 -19.48 8.51 -10.23
CA ALA A 32 -20.02 7.15 -10.16
C ALA A 32 -19.04 6.12 -10.74
N ASN A 33 -18.34 6.47 -11.82
CA ASN A 33 -17.36 5.62 -12.49
C ASN A 33 -16.05 5.50 -11.67
N LYS A 34 -15.57 6.62 -11.08
CA LYS A 34 -14.42 6.63 -10.16
C LYS A 34 -14.70 5.78 -8.91
N GLY A 35 -15.92 5.83 -8.38
CA GLY A 35 -16.35 4.94 -7.29
C GLY A 35 -16.45 3.47 -7.71
N PHE A 36 -16.72 3.17 -8.98
CA PHE A 36 -16.72 1.79 -9.48
C PHE A 36 -15.30 1.21 -9.57
N ILE A 37 -14.33 1.98 -10.06
CA ILE A 37 -12.93 1.56 -10.17
C ILE A 37 -12.33 1.28 -8.79
N ALA A 38 -12.53 2.17 -7.81
CA ALA A 38 -12.05 1.96 -6.44
C ALA A 38 -12.58 0.64 -5.84
N ARG A 39 -13.90 0.39 -5.98
CA ARG A 39 -14.51 -0.88 -5.55
C ARG A 39 -13.98 -2.10 -6.28
N GLN A 40 -13.53 -1.95 -7.53
CA GLN A 40 -12.95 -3.05 -8.29
C GLN A 40 -11.53 -3.38 -7.81
N VAL A 41 -10.73 -2.36 -7.49
CA VAL A 41 -9.42 -2.52 -6.86
C VAL A 41 -9.57 -3.19 -5.48
N ASP A 42 -10.51 -2.73 -4.66
CA ASP A 42 -10.78 -3.33 -3.34
C ASP A 42 -11.11 -4.81 -3.45
N ARG A 43 -12.00 -5.18 -4.39
CA ARG A 43 -12.33 -6.59 -4.65
C ARG A 43 -11.13 -7.40 -5.13
N ALA A 44 -10.34 -6.86 -6.06
CA ALA A 44 -9.15 -7.56 -6.54
C ALA A 44 -8.14 -7.81 -5.41
N LEU A 45 -8.01 -6.88 -4.46
CA LEU A 45 -7.17 -7.05 -3.27
C LEU A 45 -7.75 -8.06 -2.29
N ASP A 46 -9.07 -8.09 -2.09
CA ASP A 46 -9.75 -9.10 -1.28
C ASP A 46 -9.60 -10.50 -1.89
N ASP A 47 -9.77 -10.62 -3.20
CA ASP A 47 -9.59 -11.87 -3.93
C ASP A 47 -8.13 -12.32 -3.86
N ALA A 48 -7.16 -11.41 -4.06
CA ALA A 48 -5.74 -11.72 -3.91
C ALA A 48 -5.39 -12.19 -2.50
N ARG A 49 -5.92 -11.53 -1.45
CA ARG A 49 -5.78 -11.99 -0.05
C ARG A 49 -6.34 -13.40 0.11
N LYS A 50 -7.55 -13.64 -0.38
CA LYS A 50 -8.19 -14.94 -0.29
C LYS A 50 -7.34 -16.02 -0.98
N GLU A 51 -6.89 -15.79 -2.21
CA GLU A 51 -6.05 -16.71 -2.97
C GLU A 51 -4.71 -16.97 -2.27
N LEU A 52 -4.09 -15.94 -1.68
CA LEU A 52 -2.85 -16.09 -0.89
C LEU A 52 -3.05 -16.99 0.32
N HIS A 53 -4.16 -16.84 1.04
CA HIS A 53 -4.45 -17.63 2.24
C HIS A 53 -4.89 -19.06 1.93
N GLU A 54 -5.67 -19.26 0.87
CA GLU A 54 -6.17 -20.57 0.43
C GLU A 54 -5.14 -21.36 -0.38
N GLY A 55 -4.19 -20.69 -1.03
CA GLY A 55 -3.18 -21.29 -1.90
C GLY A 55 -1.93 -21.79 -1.17
N ASN A 56 -1.14 -22.60 -1.86
CA ASN A 56 0.17 -23.01 -1.39
C ASN A 56 1.15 -21.82 -1.39
N LEU A 57 1.93 -21.66 -0.31
CA LEU A 57 2.97 -20.63 -0.22
C LEU A 57 4.24 -21.16 -0.87
N SER A 58 4.67 -20.58 -1.98
CA SER A 58 5.97 -20.90 -2.58
C SER A 58 7.13 -20.40 -1.71
N ILE A 59 8.17 -21.22 -1.54
CA ILE A 59 9.36 -20.90 -0.73
C ILE A 59 10.68 -21.00 -1.51
N ASN A 60 10.68 -21.21 -2.84
CA ASN A 60 11.92 -21.24 -3.63
C ASN A 60 12.48 -19.84 -4.00
N GLY A 61 12.12 -18.82 -3.21
CA GLY A 61 12.56 -17.43 -3.44
C GLY A 61 11.61 -16.60 -4.33
N ASP A 62 10.39 -17.07 -4.56
CA ASP A 62 9.30 -16.26 -5.14
C ASP A 62 8.83 -15.14 -4.19
N ILE A 63 9.14 -15.26 -2.89
CA ILE A 63 8.85 -14.23 -1.89
C ILE A 63 9.83 -13.06 -2.10
N ASN A 64 9.42 -12.12 -2.96
CA ASN A 64 10.12 -10.86 -3.20
C ASN A 64 9.42 -9.78 -2.38
N ILE A 65 9.91 -9.53 -1.17
CA ILE A 65 9.39 -8.45 -0.33
C ILE A 65 10.17 -7.19 -0.69
N ASN A 66 9.52 -6.16 -1.24
CA ASN A 66 10.15 -4.86 -1.41
C ASN A 66 9.68 -3.91 -0.31
N VAL A 67 10.58 -3.48 0.57
CA VAL A 67 10.31 -2.41 1.54
C VAL A 67 11.29 -1.28 1.27
N ASN A 68 10.75 -0.10 0.96
CA ASN A 68 11.53 1.11 0.70
C ASN A 68 12.62 0.93 -0.38
N GLY A 69 12.27 0.28 -1.49
CA GLY A 69 13.19 0.02 -2.61
C GLY A 69 14.17 -1.13 -2.38
N LYS A 70 14.16 -1.77 -1.21
CA LYS A 70 14.99 -2.94 -0.91
C LYS A 70 14.21 -4.22 -1.06
N GLN A 71 14.72 -5.10 -1.91
CA GLN A 71 14.19 -6.42 -2.14
C GLN A 71 14.79 -7.41 -1.14
N PHE A 72 13.93 -8.12 -0.42
CA PHE A 72 14.26 -9.24 0.44
C PHE A 72 13.75 -10.53 -0.19
N GLY A 73 14.52 -11.60 -0.01
CA GLY A 73 14.34 -12.87 -0.70
C GLY A 73 15.27 -12.98 -1.90
N LYS A 74 15.97 -14.11 -2.00
CA LYS A 74 16.81 -14.45 -3.15
C LYS A 74 16.14 -15.61 -3.87
N SER A 75 15.77 -15.40 -5.13
CA SER A 75 15.37 -16.50 -6.00
C SER A 75 16.61 -17.33 -6.34
N ASP A 76 16.60 -18.60 -5.94
CA ASP A 76 17.56 -19.58 -6.43
C ASP A 76 16.83 -20.53 -7.38
N SER A 77 17.00 -20.29 -8.68
CA SER A 77 16.39 -21.10 -9.74
C SER A 77 16.96 -22.52 -9.83
N GLN A 78 18.00 -22.84 -9.06
CA GLN A 78 18.60 -24.18 -9.01
C GLN A 78 17.94 -25.09 -7.96
N LEU A 79 17.14 -24.55 -7.04
CA LEU A 79 16.42 -25.33 -6.05
C LEU A 79 15.11 -25.89 -6.65
N PRO A 80 14.74 -27.14 -6.31
CA PRO A 80 13.44 -27.67 -6.73
C PRO A 80 12.32 -26.82 -6.11
N LYS A 81 11.23 -26.64 -6.86
CA LYS A 81 10.06 -25.89 -6.38
C LYS A 81 9.60 -26.48 -5.04
N ALA A 82 9.46 -25.63 -4.04
CA ALA A 82 8.90 -26.04 -2.75
C ALA A 82 7.82 -25.10 -2.29
N GLU A 83 6.85 -25.68 -1.59
CA GLU A 83 5.64 -25.00 -1.16
C GLU A 83 5.25 -25.43 0.25
N ILE A 84 4.57 -24.55 0.98
CA ILE A 84 3.93 -24.85 2.26
C ILE A 84 2.42 -24.74 2.07
N SER A 85 1.68 -25.82 2.31
CA SER A 85 0.22 -25.82 2.18
C SER A 85 -0.46 -24.98 3.28
N PRO A 86 -1.74 -24.58 3.11
CA PRO A 86 -2.51 -23.94 4.18
C PRO A 86 -2.62 -24.77 5.45
N GLN A 87 -2.54 -26.10 5.31
CA GLN A 87 -2.61 -27.02 6.43
C GLN A 87 -1.24 -27.26 7.10
N GLY A 88 -0.15 -26.73 6.54
CA GLY A 88 1.21 -26.85 7.09
C GLY A 88 2.03 -28.03 6.56
N ASP A 89 1.67 -28.58 5.40
CA ASP A 89 2.47 -29.60 4.72
C ASP A 89 3.60 -28.94 3.92
N LEU A 90 4.81 -29.46 4.04
CA LEU A 90 5.91 -29.10 3.14
C LEU A 90 5.84 -29.99 1.88
N LEU A 91 5.80 -29.35 0.72
CA LEU A 91 5.79 -30.00 -0.58
C LEU A 91 7.10 -29.64 -1.31
N VAL A 92 7.79 -30.63 -1.87
CA VAL A 92 8.96 -30.42 -2.73
C VAL A 92 8.70 -31.12 -4.05
N GLU A 93 8.74 -30.39 -5.17
CA GLU A 93 8.26 -30.83 -6.48
C GLU A 93 6.83 -31.38 -6.43
N GLY A 94 5.97 -30.75 -5.61
CA GLY A 94 4.59 -31.18 -5.38
C GLY A 94 4.44 -32.47 -4.56
N LYS A 95 5.53 -33.06 -4.08
CA LYS A 95 5.51 -34.28 -3.24
C LYS A 95 5.56 -33.91 -1.77
N PRO A 96 4.69 -34.49 -0.92
CA PRO A 96 4.70 -34.21 0.51
C PRO A 96 5.97 -34.77 1.17
N VAL A 97 6.61 -33.93 1.98
CA VAL A 97 7.71 -34.32 2.85
C VAL A 97 7.14 -34.82 4.17
N GLN A 98 7.63 -35.95 4.67
CA GLN A 98 7.23 -36.45 5.99
C GLN A 98 7.61 -35.45 7.09
N THR A 99 6.63 -35.08 7.90
CA THR A 99 6.80 -34.15 9.01
C THR A 99 6.12 -34.71 10.26
N THR A 100 6.67 -34.35 11.42
CA THR A 100 6.02 -34.57 12.72
C THR A 100 5.00 -33.46 12.98
N ALA A 101 4.11 -33.65 13.97
CA ALA A 101 3.18 -32.61 14.39
C ALA A 101 3.87 -31.31 14.82
N ALA A 102 5.04 -31.40 15.48
CA ALA A 102 5.83 -30.24 15.87
C ALA A 102 6.38 -29.49 14.64
N GLN A 103 6.93 -30.20 13.66
CA GLN A 103 7.43 -29.61 12.41
C GLN A 103 6.30 -28.96 11.60
N ARG A 104 5.12 -29.59 11.56
CA ARG A 104 3.91 -29.03 10.93
C ARG A 104 3.52 -27.69 11.57
N GLN A 105 3.58 -27.61 12.90
CA GLN A 105 3.31 -26.37 13.62
C GLN A 105 4.34 -25.27 13.30
N GLN A 106 5.60 -25.64 13.14
CA GLN A 106 6.66 -24.70 12.73
C GLN A 106 6.44 -24.20 11.30
N LEU A 107 6.03 -25.08 10.36
CA LEU A 107 5.66 -24.70 8.99
C LEU A 107 4.49 -23.71 8.96
N LEU A 108 3.44 -23.96 9.75
CA LEU A 108 2.31 -23.03 9.89
C LEU A 108 2.74 -21.69 10.49
N THR A 109 3.62 -21.70 11.49
CA THR A 109 4.14 -20.48 12.11
C THR A 109 4.90 -19.63 11.11
N TYR A 110 5.83 -20.23 10.36
CA TYR A 110 6.58 -19.56 9.31
C TYR A 110 5.64 -19.02 8.22
N ARG A 111 4.73 -19.86 7.71
CA ARG A 111 3.74 -19.46 6.70
C ARG A 111 2.92 -18.26 7.15
N ASN A 112 2.37 -18.28 8.36
CA ASN A 112 1.53 -17.20 8.86
C ASN A 112 2.30 -15.87 9.00
N GLN A 113 3.58 -15.92 9.35
CA GLN A 113 4.41 -14.72 9.40
C GLN A 113 4.68 -14.15 8.00
N VAL A 114 4.95 -15.01 7.00
CA VAL A 114 5.08 -14.58 5.61
C VAL A 114 3.78 -13.95 5.10
N LEU A 115 2.63 -14.60 5.34
CA LEU A 115 1.32 -14.09 4.94
C LEU A 115 1.00 -12.76 5.62
N GLY A 116 1.33 -12.60 6.90
CA GLY A 116 1.14 -11.32 7.60
C GLY A 116 1.92 -10.16 6.97
N ILE A 117 3.15 -10.41 6.50
CA ILE A 117 3.94 -9.41 5.77
C ILE A 117 3.31 -9.13 4.40
N ALA A 118 2.87 -10.16 3.68
CA ALA A 118 2.21 -10.01 2.39
C ALA A 118 0.91 -9.19 2.50
N ASP A 119 0.07 -9.49 3.50
CA ASP A 119 -1.17 -8.77 3.78
C ASP A 119 -0.92 -7.29 4.08
N ALA A 120 0.06 -7.02 4.93
CA ALA A 120 0.43 -5.66 5.26
C ALA A 120 1.03 -4.92 4.05
N GLY A 121 1.83 -5.61 3.23
CA GLY A 121 2.35 -5.09 1.96
C GLY A 121 1.25 -4.73 0.95
N MET A 122 0.23 -5.60 0.80
CA MET A 122 -0.94 -5.31 -0.04
C MET A 122 -1.73 -4.09 0.45
N ALA A 123 -1.91 -3.96 1.78
CA ALA A 123 -2.59 -2.80 2.36
C ALA A 123 -1.81 -1.49 2.18
N ILE A 124 -0.48 -1.52 2.29
CA ILE A 124 0.36 -0.35 2.01
C ILE A 124 0.32 -0.01 0.52
N GLY A 125 0.39 -1.01 -0.36
CA GLY A 125 0.29 -0.84 -1.80
C GLY A 125 -1.04 -0.20 -2.23
N SER A 126 -2.15 -0.59 -1.60
CA SER A 126 -3.47 0.00 -1.88
C SER A 126 -3.54 1.47 -1.45
N GLN A 127 -3.01 1.82 -0.27
CA GLN A 127 -2.92 3.21 0.16
C GLN A 127 -2.05 4.06 -0.78
N GLY A 128 -0.95 3.50 -1.28
CA GLY A 128 -0.10 4.15 -2.28
C GLY A 128 -0.83 4.41 -3.60
N ALA A 129 -1.59 3.42 -4.09
CA ALA A 129 -2.41 3.56 -5.29
C ALA A 129 -3.53 4.60 -5.12
N ASP A 130 -4.19 4.63 -3.96
CA ASP A 130 -5.20 5.65 -3.62
C ASP A 130 -4.60 7.05 -3.59
N LEU A 131 -3.42 7.21 -3.00
CA LEU A 131 -2.71 8.49 -2.99
C LEU A 131 -2.35 8.94 -4.40
N ALA A 132 -1.85 8.04 -5.26
CA ALA A 132 -1.58 8.34 -6.66
C ALA A 132 -2.87 8.72 -7.42
N GLY A 133 -3.99 8.05 -7.16
CA GLY A 133 -5.29 8.38 -7.75
C GLY A 133 -5.82 9.75 -7.29
N LYS A 134 -5.58 10.14 -6.04
CA LYS A 134 -5.86 11.49 -5.53
C LYS A 134 -4.95 12.53 -6.19
N ALA A 135 -3.66 12.25 -6.34
CA ALA A 135 -2.69 13.11 -7.02
C ALA A 135 -3.18 13.43 -8.44
N LEU A 136 -3.46 12.40 -9.24
CA LEU A 136 -3.98 12.55 -10.62
C LEU A 136 -5.32 13.29 -10.68
N GLY A 137 -6.23 13.04 -9.73
CA GLY A 137 -7.54 13.69 -9.70
C GLY A 137 -7.51 15.15 -9.21
N GLY A 138 -6.58 15.49 -8.33
CA GLY A 138 -6.47 16.81 -7.72
C GLY A 138 -5.81 17.86 -8.61
N VAL A 139 -5.04 17.44 -9.63
CA VAL A 139 -4.43 18.34 -10.64
C VAL A 139 -5.46 19.27 -11.26
N PHE A 140 -6.69 18.80 -11.52
CA PHE A 140 -7.76 19.66 -12.02
C PHE A 140 -8.13 20.77 -11.04
N GLY A 141 -8.23 20.49 -9.74
CA GLY A 141 -8.53 21.50 -8.72
C GLY A 141 -7.42 22.53 -8.54
N VAL A 142 -6.16 22.12 -8.72
CA VAL A 142 -4.98 22.99 -8.67
C VAL A 142 -4.93 23.96 -9.85
N ILE A 143 -5.20 23.47 -11.07
CA ILE A 143 -5.21 24.30 -12.30
C ILE A 143 -6.21 25.46 -12.21
N PHE A 144 -7.35 25.27 -11.54
CA PHE A 144 -8.37 26.32 -11.37
C PHE A 144 -8.21 27.15 -10.09
N GLY A 145 -7.31 26.77 -9.18
CA GLY A 145 -7.16 27.38 -7.84
C GLY A 145 -5.96 28.30 -7.65
N GLY A 146 -4.99 28.30 -8.59
CA GLY A 146 -3.77 29.10 -8.51
C GLY A 146 -2.76 28.60 -7.47
N ASP A 147 -1.64 29.32 -7.34
CA ASP A 147 -0.42 28.90 -6.61
C ASP A 147 -0.66 28.45 -5.15
N GLN A 148 -1.66 29.02 -4.46
CA GLN A 148 -1.95 28.68 -3.07
C GLN A 148 -2.63 27.30 -2.96
N ALA A 149 -3.56 27.00 -3.88
CA ALA A 149 -4.22 25.70 -3.95
C ALA A 149 -3.24 24.59 -4.33
N GLU A 150 -2.26 24.90 -5.19
CA GLU A 150 -1.15 24.00 -5.51
C GLU A 150 -0.35 23.61 -4.28
N LYS A 151 0.14 24.60 -3.51
CA LYS A 151 0.96 24.36 -2.31
C LYS A 151 0.23 23.55 -1.25
N GLU A 152 -1.04 23.86 -1.01
CA GLU A 152 -1.86 23.12 -0.03
C GLU A 152 -2.09 21.67 -0.48
N PHE A 153 -2.31 21.46 -1.77
CA PHE A 153 -2.46 20.12 -2.33
C PHE A 153 -1.16 19.31 -2.23
N GLU A 154 -0.03 19.89 -2.62
CA GLU A 154 1.29 19.26 -2.53
C GLU A 154 1.63 18.89 -1.08
N ALA A 155 1.48 19.83 -0.14
CA ALA A 155 1.75 19.58 1.28
C ALA A 155 0.87 18.45 1.84
N ARG A 156 -0.39 18.36 1.40
CA ARG A 156 -1.29 17.26 1.78
C ARG A 156 -0.82 15.92 1.21
N MET A 157 -0.46 15.87 -0.07
CA MET A 157 0.01 14.63 -0.71
C MET A 157 1.33 14.16 -0.09
N GLU A 158 2.26 15.07 0.21
CA GLU A 158 3.49 14.76 0.94
C GLU A 158 3.21 14.20 2.34
N ALA A 159 2.28 14.80 3.08
CA ALA A 159 1.90 14.32 4.40
C ALA A 159 1.22 12.95 4.38
N GLU A 160 0.36 12.67 3.38
CA GLU A 160 -0.22 11.33 3.18
C GLU A 160 0.88 10.31 2.79
N GLY A 161 1.80 10.68 1.89
CA GLY A 161 2.93 9.83 1.49
C GLY A 161 3.85 9.45 2.65
N LYS A 162 4.22 10.42 3.49
CA LYS A 162 5.03 10.18 4.70
C LYS A 162 4.37 9.21 5.68
N LYS A 163 3.04 9.21 5.78
CA LYS A 163 2.32 8.24 6.62
C LYS A 163 2.42 6.83 6.06
N ILE A 164 2.25 6.67 4.75
CA ILE A 164 2.37 5.37 4.07
C ILE A 164 3.81 4.83 4.21
N GLU A 165 4.82 5.70 4.04
CA GLU A 165 6.22 5.33 4.26
C GLU A 165 6.47 4.87 5.71
N ALA A 166 5.93 5.59 6.69
CA ALA A 166 6.03 5.20 8.09
C ALA A 166 5.34 3.85 8.39
N GLU A 167 4.25 3.53 7.69
CA GLU A 167 3.60 2.21 7.78
C GLU A 167 4.45 1.12 7.12
N ALA A 168 5.06 1.39 5.96
CA ALA A 168 5.99 0.48 5.31
C ALA A 168 7.18 0.12 6.21
N LEU A 169 7.73 1.10 6.95
CA LEU A 169 8.80 0.85 7.91
C LEU A 169 8.38 -0.07 9.07
N LYS A 170 7.09 -0.12 9.42
CA LYS A 170 6.61 -1.06 10.44
C LYS A 170 6.73 -2.52 9.97
N LEU A 171 6.76 -2.79 8.66
CA LEU A 171 7.00 -4.15 8.15
C LEU A 171 8.36 -4.70 8.58
N CYS A 172 9.38 -3.83 8.72
CA CYS A 172 10.69 -4.25 9.21
C CYS A 172 10.62 -4.89 10.61
N THR A 173 9.63 -4.53 11.43
CA THR A 173 9.43 -5.12 12.77
C THR A 173 8.93 -6.57 12.73
N GLN A 174 8.39 -7.01 11.58
CA GLN A 174 7.92 -8.38 11.36
C GLN A 174 9.03 -9.31 10.85
N LEU A 175 10.17 -8.77 10.41
CA LEU A 175 11.28 -9.57 9.90
C LEU A 175 12.02 -10.37 10.99
N PRO A 176 12.31 -9.85 12.20
CA PRO A 176 12.93 -10.65 13.26
C PRO A 176 12.16 -11.93 13.64
N PRO A 177 10.85 -11.90 13.91
CA PRO A 177 10.12 -13.14 14.22
C PRO A 177 10.03 -14.09 13.02
N LEU A 178 10.02 -13.58 11.78
CA LEU A 178 10.11 -14.41 10.57
C LEU A 178 11.46 -15.13 10.47
N LEU A 179 12.56 -14.44 10.70
CA LEU A 179 13.89 -15.05 10.70
C LEU A 179 14.00 -16.13 11.78
N ALA A 180 13.49 -15.85 12.98
CA ALA A 180 13.52 -16.80 14.08
C ALA A 180 12.74 -18.09 13.77
N SER A 181 11.57 -17.98 13.14
CA SER A 181 10.81 -19.17 12.74
C SER A 181 11.48 -19.93 11.59
N GLN A 182 12.08 -19.21 10.64
CA GLN A 182 12.84 -19.81 9.54
C GLN A 182 14.01 -20.64 10.09
N GLN A 183 14.77 -20.08 11.03
CA GLN A 183 15.90 -20.75 11.67
C GLN A 183 15.47 -21.97 12.49
N ALA A 184 14.39 -21.84 13.28
CA ALA A 184 13.83 -22.95 14.04
C ALA A 184 13.35 -24.09 13.12
N LEU A 185 12.70 -23.74 12.02
CA LEU A 185 12.23 -24.70 11.02
C LEU A 185 13.43 -25.38 10.33
N ALA A 186 14.42 -24.62 9.87
CA ALA A 186 15.63 -25.14 9.24
C ALA A 186 16.43 -26.06 10.18
N ALA A 187 16.47 -25.77 11.49
CA ALA A 187 17.12 -26.62 12.47
C ALA A 187 16.39 -27.97 12.64
N SER A 188 15.06 -27.95 12.60
CA SER A 188 14.21 -29.12 12.87
C SER A 188 13.87 -29.98 11.63
N LEU A 189 13.91 -29.40 10.43
CA LEU A 189 13.45 -30.04 9.19
C LEU A 189 14.51 -29.91 8.09
N PRO A 190 15.38 -30.91 7.89
CA PRO A 190 16.48 -30.85 6.93
C PRO A 190 16.06 -30.51 5.49
N ALA A 191 14.89 -30.99 5.06
CA ALA A 191 14.34 -30.70 3.73
C ALA A 191 14.01 -29.21 3.51
N PHE A 192 13.80 -28.43 4.57
CA PHE A 192 13.54 -27.00 4.50
C PHE A 192 14.83 -26.16 4.44
N LYS A 193 15.98 -26.68 4.91
CA LYS A 193 17.23 -25.92 5.02
C LYS A 193 17.66 -25.18 3.74
N PRO A 194 17.57 -25.76 2.53
CA PRO A 194 17.97 -25.05 1.31
C PRO A 194 17.12 -23.80 1.03
N TYR A 195 15.90 -23.75 1.55
CA TYR A 195 14.94 -22.66 1.35
C TYR A 195 15.00 -21.58 2.45
N ALA A 196 15.82 -21.80 3.48
CA ALA A 196 16.02 -20.85 4.57
C ALA A 196 17.08 -19.80 4.19
N THR A 197 16.73 -18.90 3.28
CA THR A 197 17.68 -17.96 2.66
C THR A 197 17.79 -16.61 3.37
N MET A 198 16.92 -16.32 4.34
CA MET A 198 16.87 -15.02 5.00
C MET A 198 17.97 -14.95 6.06
N THR A 199 18.65 -13.81 6.14
CA THR A 199 19.75 -13.60 7.08
C THR A 199 19.48 -12.42 8.01
N LYS A 200 20.39 -12.21 8.96
CA LYS A 200 20.28 -11.07 9.89
C LYS A 200 20.54 -9.75 9.18
N GLU A 201 21.40 -9.75 8.17
CA GLU A 201 21.72 -8.59 7.34
C GLU A 201 20.46 -8.04 6.66
N ASP A 202 19.55 -8.91 6.22
CA ASP A 202 18.26 -8.52 5.63
C ASP A 202 17.41 -7.67 6.61
N ILE A 203 17.41 -8.03 7.91
CA ILE A 203 16.70 -7.27 8.94
C ILE A 203 17.37 -5.92 9.16
N ASP A 204 18.70 -5.94 9.32
CA ASP A 204 19.48 -4.75 9.61
C ASP A 204 19.33 -3.73 8.47
N ASP A 205 19.32 -4.19 7.22
CA ASP A 205 19.20 -3.34 6.04
C ASP A 205 17.80 -2.74 5.85
N CYS A 206 16.75 -3.40 6.33
CA CYS A 206 15.38 -2.86 6.31
C CYS A 206 15.26 -1.59 7.17
N SER A 207 15.97 -1.54 8.30
CA SER A 207 15.85 -0.44 9.28
C SER A 207 16.77 0.76 9.01
N LYS A 208 17.75 0.62 8.10
CA LYS A 208 18.84 1.60 7.89
C LYS A 208 18.45 2.86 7.11
N ASP A 209 17.36 2.86 6.34
CA ASP A 209 16.95 4.02 5.52
C ASP A 209 16.12 5.06 6.28
N THR A 210 16.60 5.45 7.46
CA THR A 210 16.12 6.63 8.19
C THR A 210 17.03 7.85 8.01
N LYS A 211 18.12 7.74 7.22
CA LYS A 211 19.15 8.81 7.17
C LYS A 211 19.54 9.37 5.80
N SER A 212 19.22 8.73 4.67
CA SER A 212 19.75 9.21 3.39
C SER A 212 18.89 8.86 2.16
N LYS A 213 17.85 9.65 1.86
CA LYS A 213 17.66 10.25 0.53
C LYS A 213 16.34 11.00 0.44
N HIS A 214 16.47 12.27 0.09
CA HIS A 214 15.47 13.04 -0.65
C HIS A 214 14.93 12.15 -1.79
N ILE A 215 13.63 11.88 -1.82
CA ILE A 215 12.98 11.30 -2.99
C ILE A 215 13.05 12.39 -4.07
N THR A 216 14.05 12.31 -4.94
CA THR A 216 14.18 13.21 -6.08
C THR A 216 13.49 12.54 -7.27
N VAL A 217 12.29 13.01 -7.61
CA VAL A 217 11.65 12.70 -8.89
C VAL A 217 12.28 13.62 -9.93
N THR A 218 13.22 13.11 -10.72
CA THR A 218 13.66 13.77 -11.96
C THR A 218 12.90 13.19 -13.13
N SER A 219 12.11 14.02 -13.81
CA SER A 219 11.60 13.76 -15.16
C SER A 219 12.68 14.16 -16.17
N ASN A 220 12.96 13.29 -17.14
CA ASN A 220 13.53 13.72 -18.42
C ASN A 220 12.43 14.31 -19.31
#